data_AF-N1UDZ3-F1
#
_entry.id   AF-N1UDZ3-F1
#
_cell.length_a   1.000
_cell.length_b   1.000
_cell.length_c   1.000
_cell.angle_alpha   90.00
_cell.angle_beta   90.00
_cell.angle_gamma   90.00
#
_symmetry.space_group_name_H-M   'P 1'
#
loop_
_entity.id
_entity.type
_entity.pdbx_description
1 polymer ?
#
loop_
_entity_poly.entity_id
_entity_poly.type
_entity_poly.pdbx_seq_one_letter_code
_entity_poly.pdbx_strand_id
1 'polypeptide(L)'
;MKKLGMMSSFTGITTFDNRNVFQLLDQGRGLGGVYYGKKGGYEDFFWTSAAFARLYLEFLDVWCLDLKMPINFRSYTLENFNDIKYFNQKYKPHLELDDGTPFPKWLQDRGGNIFCYSSSIIESIMSGVPYICVQGVIEDRLEFHLPRKELADIRGEMYNYTYKPQSIEELVELAKKAYMGNLPLKVSPDSSAKLKKLLSDYYGYPKEEPSSWILAKRIDALIRDKKKIINLLIFLDLRTMLDLATMCRNI
;
A
#
# COMPACT_ATOMS: atom_id res chain seq x y z
N MET A 1 11.61 -10.88 19.30
CA MET A 1 10.30 -11.10 18.65
C MET A 1 9.96 -9.83 17.88
N LYS A 2 9.50 -9.94 16.63
CA LYS A 2 9.17 -8.77 15.79
C LYS A 2 7.66 -8.49 15.83
N LYS A 3 7.24 -7.24 15.66
CA LYS A 3 5.81 -6.88 15.57
C LYS A 3 5.26 -7.27 14.20
N LEU A 4 4.06 -7.85 14.11
CA LEU A 4 3.36 -7.99 12.83
C LEU A 4 2.59 -6.72 12.49
N GLY A 5 2.60 -6.35 11.21
CA GLY A 5 1.78 -5.29 10.66
C GLY A 5 0.59 -5.87 9.92
N MET A 6 -0.60 -5.32 10.14
CA MET A 6 -1.82 -5.62 9.40
C MET A 6 -2.47 -4.31 8.97
N MET A 7 -2.95 -4.25 7.74
CA MET A 7 -3.56 -3.04 7.19
C MET A 7 -4.89 -3.39 6.53
N SER A 8 -5.96 -2.71 6.90
CA SER A 8 -7.26 -2.86 6.24
C SER A 8 -7.29 -2.22 4.85
N SER A 9 -8.22 -2.68 4.04
CA SER A 9 -8.55 -2.10 2.73
C SER A 9 -10.04 -2.32 2.45
N PHE A 10 -10.87 -1.90 3.39
CA PHE A 10 -12.31 -2.03 3.45
C PHE A 10 -13.04 -0.76 3.00
N THR A 11 -12.42 0.05 2.13
CA THR A 11 -12.94 1.35 1.68
C THR A 11 -14.38 1.27 1.14
N GLY A 12 -14.77 0.13 0.56
CA GLY A 12 -16.14 -0.07 0.11
C GLY A 12 -17.17 -0.01 1.23
N ILE A 13 -16.84 -0.42 2.45
CA ILE A 13 -17.79 -0.47 3.57
C ILE A 13 -17.57 0.62 4.62
N THR A 14 -16.38 1.22 4.71
CA THR A 14 -16.06 2.26 5.73
C THR A 14 -16.31 3.69 5.26
N THR A 15 -16.41 3.92 3.94
CA THR A 15 -16.43 5.29 3.39
C THR A 15 -17.86 5.76 3.07
N PHE A 16 -18.81 4.85 2.91
CA PHE A 16 -20.14 5.15 2.38
C PHE A 16 -21.30 4.87 3.36
N ASP A 17 -21.03 4.24 4.51
CA ASP A 17 -22.06 3.85 5.47
C ASP A 17 -21.69 4.31 6.88
N ASN A 18 -22.60 5.04 7.55
CA ASN A 18 -22.41 5.53 8.92
C ASN A 18 -22.77 4.47 9.98
N ARG A 19 -23.24 3.28 9.58
CA ARG A 19 -23.50 2.15 10.47
C ARG A 19 -22.20 1.39 10.72
N ASN A 20 -22.03 0.82 11.91
CA ASN A 20 -20.89 -0.06 12.20
C ASN A 20 -21.06 -1.40 11.48
N VAL A 21 -20.74 -1.44 10.18
CA VAL A 21 -20.87 -2.61 9.31
C VAL A 21 -20.01 -3.78 9.82
N PHE A 22 -18.91 -3.52 10.52
CA PHE A 22 -18.07 -4.56 11.10
C PHE A 22 -18.79 -5.38 12.18
N GLN A 23 -19.60 -4.74 13.03
CA GLN A 23 -20.41 -5.44 14.03
C GLN A 23 -21.45 -6.35 13.36
N LEU A 24 -22.11 -5.87 12.30
CA LEU A 24 -23.08 -6.68 11.53
C LEU A 24 -22.40 -7.86 10.84
N LEU A 25 -21.24 -7.62 10.23
CA LEU A 25 -20.45 -8.69 9.62
C LEU A 25 -20.05 -9.72 10.66
N ASP A 26 -19.61 -9.29 11.85
CA ASP A 26 -19.21 -10.16 12.95
C ASP A 26 -20.35 -11.04 13.44
N GLN A 27 -21.50 -10.45 13.75
CA GLN A 27 -22.70 -11.17 14.20
C GLN A 27 -23.24 -12.13 13.15
N GLY A 28 -23.04 -11.82 11.87
CA GLY A 28 -23.41 -12.70 10.76
C GLY A 28 -22.47 -13.89 10.56
N ARG A 29 -21.27 -13.91 11.17
CA ARG A 29 -20.35 -15.05 11.09
C ARG A 29 -20.91 -16.19 11.94
N GLY A 30 -21.36 -17.27 11.28
CA GLY A 30 -21.94 -18.45 11.95
C GLY A 30 -23.43 -18.68 11.71
N LEU A 31 -24.14 -17.72 11.09
CA LEU A 31 -25.57 -17.85 10.77
C LEU A 31 -25.86 -18.48 9.40
N GLY A 32 -24.85 -19.07 8.75
CA GLY A 32 -25.05 -19.89 7.55
C GLY A 32 -25.51 -19.15 6.28
N GLY A 33 -25.46 -17.81 6.19
CA GLY A 33 -25.88 -17.12 4.97
C GLY A 33 -25.39 -15.68 4.83
N VAL A 34 -24.68 -15.39 3.73
CA VAL A 34 -25.24 -14.67 2.58
C VAL A 34 -24.55 -15.24 1.33
N TYR A 35 -25.31 -15.98 0.53
CA TYR A 35 -24.94 -16.32 -0.85
C TYR A 35 -25.06 -15.03 -1.67
N TYR A 36 -23.95 -14.33 -1.85
CA TYR A 36 -23.90 -13.29 -2.88
C TYR A 36 -23.94 -13.98 -4.23
N GLY A 37 -24.88 -13.53 -5.09
CA GLY A 37 -25.19 -14.19 -6.35
C GLY A 37 -23.98 -14.31 -7.28
N LYS A 38 -23.98 -15.35 -8.11
CA LYS A 38 -22.89 -15.71 -9.05
C LYS A 38 -22.67 -14.70 -10.20
N LYS A 39 -23.20 -13.48 -10.14
CA LYS A 39 -23.12 -12.51 -11.25
C LYS A 39 -22.70 -11.15 -10.74
N GLY A 40 -21.68 -10.59 -11.38
CA GLY A 40 -21.02 -9.37 -10.95
C GLY A 40 -21.77 -8.06 -11.22
N GLY A 41 -21.49 -7.06 -10.38
CA GLY A 41 -22.05 -5.70 -10.36
C GLY A 41 -21.37 -4.82 -9.30
N TYR A 42 -21.86 -3.59 -9.07
CA TYR A 42 -21.37 -2.70 -7.99
C TYR A 42 -21.32 -3.37 -6.60
N GLU A 43 -22.17 -4.38 -6.40
CA GLU A 43 -22.20 -5.24 -5.21
C GLU A 43 -20.89 -6.00 -4.99
N ASP A 44 -20.06 -6.22 -6.01
CA ASP A 44 -18.79 -6.96 -5.91
C ASP A 44 -17.69 -6.19 -5.17
N PHE A 45 -17.70 -4.85 -5.25
CA PHE A 45 -16.73 -4.02 -4.51
C PHE A 45 -17.04 -4.02 -3.01
N PHE A 46 -18.32 -3.91 -2.65
CA PHE A 46 -18.79 -4.07 -1.28
C PHE A 46 -18.59 -5.50 -0.78
N TRP A 47 -18.86 -6.49 -1.64
CA TRP A 47 -18.62 -7.91 -1.35
C TRP A 47 -17.16 -8.17 -1.04
N THR A 48 -16.26 -7.71 -1.89
CA THR A 48 -14.82 -7.90 -1.75
C THR A 48 -14.32 -7.26 -0.45
N SER A 49 -14.76 -6.03 -0.14
CA SER A 49 -14.45 -5.36 1.13
C SER A 49 -14.97 -6.14 2.34
N ALA A 50 -16.21 -6.64 2.28
CA ALA A 50 -16.81 -7.45 3.35
C ALA A 50 -16.14 -8.82 3.52
N ALA A 51 -15.73 -9.46 2.42
CA ALA A 51 -15.02 -10.73 2.42
C ALA A 51 -13.64 -10.58 3.09
N PHE A 52 -12.90 -9.51 2.76
CA PHE A 52 -11.64 -9.21 3.44
C PHE A 52 -11.85 -8.91 4.92
N ALA A 53 -12.88 -8.13 5.28
CA ALA A 53 -13.19 -7.85 6.68
C ALA A 53 -13.49 -9.12 7.47
N ARG A 54 -14.27 -10.05 6.92
CA ARG A 54 -14.54 -11.35 7.54
C ARG A 54 -13.28 -12.19 7.72
N LEU A 55 -12.44 -12.25 6.69
CA LEU A 55 -11.17 -12.97 6.77
C LEU A 55 -10.24 -12.37 7.85
N TYR A 56 -10.20 -11.05 7.95
CA TYR A 56 -9.42 -10.35 8.97
C TYR A 56 -9.93 -10.71 10.37
N LEU A 57 -11.26 -10.72 10.57
CA LEU A 57 -11.85 -11.14 11.83
C LEU A 57 -11.54 -12.63 12.15
N GLU A 58 -11.64 -13.53 11.18
CA GLU A 58 -11.33 -14.96 11.36
C GLU A 58 -9.86 -15.19 11.76
N PHE A 59 -8.94 -14.52 11.07
CA PHE A 59 -7.53 -14.54 11.42
C PHE A 59 -7.29 -13.97 12.83
N LEU A 60 -7.91 -12.84 13.17
CA LEU A 60 -7.72 -12.18 14.46
C LEU A 60 -8.34 -12.96 15.63
N ASP A 61 -9.43 -13.70 15.40
CA ASP A 61 -9.97 -14.61 16.41
C ASP A 61 -8.90 -15.65 16.81
N VAL A 62 -8.28 -16.33 15.84
CA VAL A 62 -7.19 -17.28 16.11
C VAL A 62 -5.95 -16.58 16.68
N TRP A 63 -5.50 -15.49 16.07
CA TRP A 63 -4.24 -14.84 16.43
C TRP A 63 -4.30 -14.15 17.80
N CYS A 64 -5.35 -13.36 18.05
CA CYS A 64 -5.47 -12.53 19.24
C CYS A 64 -6.17 -13.26 20.40
N LEU A 65 -7.18 -14.10 20.14
CA LEU A 65 -7.95 -14.74 21.20
C LEU A 65 -7.39 -16.12 21.58
N ASP A 66 -7.14 -16.98 20.60
CA ASP A 66 -6.65 -18.34 20.87
C ASP A 66 -5.14 -18.34 21.19
N LEU A 67 -4.34 -17.70 20.33
CA LEU A 67 -2.88 -17.66 20.47
C LEU A 67 -2.37 -16.51 21.34
N LYS A 68 -3.21 -15.52 21.65
CA LYS A 68 -2.85 -14.34 22.47
C LYS A 68 -1.63 -13.56 21.97
N MET A 69 -1.46 -13.53 20.66
CA MET A 69 -0.30 -12.91 20.01
C MET A 69 -0.58 -11.46 19.63
N PRO A 70 0.40 -10.55 19.80
CA PRO A 70 0.19 -9.14 19.50
C PRO A 70 0.21 -8.87 17.99
N ILE A 71 -0.56 -7.87 17.55
CA ILE A 71 -0.54 -7.35 16.18
C ILE A 71 -0.77 -5.84 16.18
N ASN A 72 -0.07 -5.14 15.29
CA ASN A 72 -0.28 -3.72 15.07
C ASN A 72 -1.10 -3.54 13.79
N PHE A 73 -2.23 -2.87 13.92
CA PHE A 73 -3.23 -2.72 12.89
C PHE A 73 -3.34 -1.26 12.47
N ARG A 74 -3.41 -1.02 11.16
CA ARG A 74 -3.53 0.31 10.59
C ARG A 74 -4.67 0.36 9.59
N SER A 75 -5.42 1.47 9.58
CA SER A 75 -6.40 1.70 8.52
C SER A 75 -5.74 2.23 7.24
N TYR A 76 -6.31 1.88 6.10
CA TYR A 76 -5.99 2.59 4.87
C TYR A 76 -6.44 4.04 4.95
N THR A 77 -5.74 4.94 4.26
CA THR A 77 -5.90 6.40 4.41
C THR A 77 -7.31 6.90 4.06
N LEU A 78 -8.05 6.19 3.21
CA LEU A 78 -9.41 6.57 2.81
C LEU A 78 -10.52 5.94 3.68
N GLU A 79 -10.16 5.13 4.68
CA GLU A 79 -11.13 4.52 5.58
C GLU A 79 -11.46 5.44 6.76
N ASN A 80 -12.70 5.35 7.23
CA ASN A 80 -13.08 5.99 8.48
C ASN A 80 -12.46 5.24 9.66
N PHE A 81 -11.48 5.87 10.31
CA PHE A 81 -10.76 5.27 11.44
C PHE A 81 -11.68 4.91 12.61
N ASN A 82 -12.82 5.59 12.78
CA ASN A 82 -13.76 5.27 13.85
C ASN A 82 -14.39 3.88 13.69
N ASP A 83 -14.61 3.42 12.46
CA ASP A 83 -15.19 2.09 12.23
C ASP A 83 -14.16 1.00 12.56
N ILE A 84 -12.87 1.28 12.32
CA ILE A 84 -11.76 0.38 12.63
C ILE A 84 -11.54 0.24 14.15
N LYS A 85 -11.99 1.20 14.97
CA LYS A 85 -11.93 1.09 16.45
C LYS A 85 -12.65 -0.14 16.99
N TYR A 86 -13.63 -0.68 16.25
CA TYR A 86 -14.30 -1.92 16.59
C TYR A 86 -13.31 -3.08 16.80
N PHE A 87 -12.32 -3.24 15.91
CA PHE A 87 -11.30 -4.29 16.02
C PHE A 87 -10.50 -4.16 17.33
N ASN A 88 -10.12 -2.93 17.69
CA ASN A 88 -9.41 -2.67 18.94
C ASN A 88 -10.26 -2.97 20.18
N GLN A 89 -11.55 -2.64 20.16
CA GLN A 89 -12.45 -2.95 21.27
C GLN A 89 -12.59 -4.47 21.48
N LYS A 90 -12.66 -5.24 20.40
CA LYS A 90 -12.83 -6.70 20.45
C LYS A 90 -11.55 -7.45 20.82
N TYR A 91 -10.40 -7.05 20.27
CA TYR A 91 -9.16 -7.85 20.34
C TYR A 91 -8.12 -7.31 21.35
N LYS A 92 -8.48 -6.35 22.19
CA LYS A 92 -7.63 -5.93 23.32
C LYS A 92 -7.33 -7.11 24.27
N PRO A 93 -6.13 -7.19 24.85
CA PRO A 93 -5.00 -6.25 24.71
C PRO A 93 -4.06 -6.55 23.53
N HIS A 94 -4.42 -7.50 22.66
CA HIS A 94 -3.50 -8.06 21.67
C HIS A 94 -3.48 -7.29 20.33
N LEU A 95 -4.46 -6.42 20.07
CA LEU A 95 -4.47 -5.53 18.91
C LEU A 95 -4.20 -4.09 19.32
N GLU A 96 -3.21 -3.47 18.67
CA GLU A 96 -2.89 -2.04 18.81
C GLU A 96 -3.20 -1.32 17.49
N LEU A 97 -3.90 -0.18 17.54
CA LEU A 97 -4.14 0.67 16.37
C LEU A 97 -3.03 1.72 16.20
N ASP A 98 -2.56 1.91 14.97
CA ASP A 98 -1.61 2.96 14.59
C ASP A 98 -2.21 3.88 13.52
N ASP A 99 -2.31 5.17 13.82
CA ASP A 99 -2.72 6.24 12.90
C ASP A 99 -1.65 7.33 12.71
N GLY A 100 -0.68 7.43 13.62
CA GLY A 100 0.31 8.51 13.66
C GLY A 100 1.68 8.20 13.04
N THR A 101 2.06 6.93 12.85
CA THR A 101 3.41 6.63 12.34
C THR A 101 3.46 6.90 10.83
N PRO A 102 4.51 7.54 10.28
CA PRO A 102 4.68 7.64 8.82
C PRO A 102 4.68 6.25 8.16
N PHE A 103 3.85 6.05 7.13
CA PHE A 103 3.60 4.72 6.54
C PHE A 103 4.88 3.94 6.15
N PRO A 104 5.90 4.54 5.50
CA PRO A 104 7.14 3.82 5.19
C PRO A 104 7.88 3.32 6.43
N LYS A 105 7.93 4.14 7.50
CA LYS A 105 8.55 3.77 8.78
C LYS A 105 7.76 2.65 9.45
N TRP A 106 6.43 2.73 9.38
CA TRP A 106 5.53 1.73 9.93
C TRP A 106 5.70 0.35 9.27
N LEU A 107 5.91 0.32 7.94
CA LEU A 107 6.16 -0.92 7.18
C LEU A 107 7.50 -1.57 7.50
N GLN A 108 8.54 -0.75 7.71
CA GLN A 108 9.92 -1.21 7.92
C GLN A 108 10.15 -1.87 9.28
N ASP A 109 9.42 -1.46 10.31
CA ASP A 109 9.61 -1.92 11.69
C ASP A 109 8.81 -3.21 12.03
N ARG A 110 8.60 -4.08 11.02
CA ARG A 110 7.74 -5.27 11.14
C ARG A 110 8.49 -6.57 10.84
N GLY A 111 8.00 -7.66 11.44
CA GLY A 111 8.41 -9.03 11.10
C GLY A 111 7.77 -9.56 9.83
N GLY A 112 6.62 -8.98 9.46
CA GLY A 112 5.90 -9.23 8.23
C GLY A 112 4.65 -8.35 8.15
N ASN A 113 4.17 -8.17 6.93
CA ASN A 113 3.02 -7.35 6.58
C ASN A 113 1.88 -8.24 6.04
N ILE A 114 0.73 -8.24 6.69
CA ILE A 114 -0.47 -9.03 6.35
C ILE A 114 -1.55 -8.11 5.78
N PHE A 115 -1.57 -7.95 4.46
CA PHE A 115 -2.45 -7.00 3.79
C PHE A 115 -3.26 -7.64 2.66
N CYS A 116 -4.27 -6.92 2.18
CA CYS A 116 -4.83 -7.14 0.85
C CYS A 116 -3.79 -6.79 -0.24
N TYR A 117 -4.02 -7.16 -1.50
CA TYR A 117 -3.13 -6.75 -2.58
C TYR A 117 -3.05 -5.22 -2.67
N SER A 118 -1.84 -4.67 -2.70
CA SER A 118 -1.60 -3.23 -2.84
C SER A 118 -0.19 -2.96 -3.38
N SER A 119 0.09 -1.74 -3.81
CA SER A 119 1.43 -1.34 -4.24
C SER A 119 2.48 -1.41 -3.11
N SER A 120 2.06 -1.42 -1.83
CA SER A 120 2.97 -1.49 -0.67
C SER A 120 3.83 -2.75 -0.59
N ILE A 121 3.58 -3.73 -1.47
CA ILE A 121 4.47 -4.86 -1.76
C ILE A 121 5.89 -4.35 -2.09
N ILE A 122 6.01 -3.24 -2.83
CA ILE A 122 7.28 -2.69 -3.28
C ILE A 122 8.11 -2.21 -2.10
N GLU A 123 7.52 -1.37 -1.25
CA GLU A 123 8.13 -0.84 -0.03
C GLU A 123 8.51 -1.99 0.91
N SER A 124 7.68 -3.03 1.00
CA SER A 124 7.97 -4.21 1.82
C SER A 124 9.20 -4.98 1.31
N ILE A 125 9.29 -5.22 -0.01
CA ILE A 125 10.45 -5.86 -0.65
C ILE A 125 11.72 -5.02 -0.45
N MET A 126 11.65 -3.70 -0.72
CA MET A 126 12.78 -2.79 -0.55
C MET A 126 13.24 -2.70 0.91
N SER A 127 12.35 -2.94 1.86
CA SER A 127 12.62 -2.91 3.29
C SER A 127 13.04 -4.27 3.87
N GLY A 128 13.07 -5.33 3.06
CA GLY A 128 13.37 -6.67 3.55
C GLY A 128 12.29 -7.28 4.44
N VAL A 129 11.04 -6.78 4.34
CA VAL A 129 9.90 -7.24 5.16
C VAL A 129 9.00 -8.14 4.31
N PRO A 130 8.73 -9.39 4.73
CA PRO A 130 7.89 -10.31 3.96
C PRO A 130 6.44 -9.82 3.90
N TYR A 131 5.84 -9.97 2.72
CA TYR A 131 4.45 -9.60 2.46
C TYR A 131 3.59 -10.86 2.34
N ILE A 132 2.56 -10.97 3.17
CA ILE A 132 1.57 -12.03 3.17
C ILE A 132 0.27 -11.42 2.63
N CYS A 133 -0.08 -11.78 1.39
CA CYS A 133 -1.29 -11.28 0.75
C CYS A 133 -2.47 -12.19 1.09
N VAL A 134 -3.39 -11.69 1.90
CA VAL A 134 -4.58 -12.44 2.36
C VAL A 134 -5.52 -12.86 1.23
N GLN A 135 -5.37 -12.24 0.06
CA GLN A 135 -6.20 -12.50 -1.11
C GLN A 135 -6.11 -13.94 -1.58
N GLY A 136 -5.00 -14.64 -1.31
CA GLY A 136 -4.86 -16.06 -1.63
C GLY A 136 -5.94 -16.95 -1.02
N VAL A 137 -6.46 -16.61 0.16
CA VAL A 137 -7.43 -17.45 0.89
C VAL A 137 -8.82 -17.42 0.24
N ILE A 138 -9.15 -16.31 -0.42
CA ILE A 138 -10.44 -16.11 -1.08
C ILE A 138 -10.28 -16.03 -2.60
N GLU A 139 -9.14 -16.46 -3.14
CA GLU A 139 -8.77 -16.28 -4.54
C GLU A 139 -9.82 -16.88 -5.48
N ASP A 140 -10.19 -18.14 -5.27
CA ASP A 140 -11.24 -18.82 -6.05
C ASP A 140 -12.58 -18.09 -6.01
N ARG A 141 -12.93 -17.48 -4.87
CA ARG A 141 -14.22 -16.77 -4.71
C ARG A 141 -14.20 -15.43 -5.43
N LEU A 142 -13.08 -14.72 -5.41
CA LEU A 142 -12.92 -13.44 -6.08
C LEU A 142 -13.11 -13.55 -7.59
N GLU A 143 -12.76 -14.69 -8.18
CA GLU A 143 -12.90 -14.93 -9.63
C GLU A 143 -14.36 -14.88 -10.11
N PHE A 144 -15.33 -15.15 -9.22
CA PHE A 144 -16.75 -15.06 -9.54
C PHE A 144 -17.30 -13.63 -9.49
N HIS A 145 -16.60 -12.75 -8.78
CA HIS A 145 -16.97 -11.35 -8.54
C HIS A 145 -16.12 -10.38 -9.37
N LEU A 146 -14.97 -10.83 -9.89
CA LEU A 146 -14.12 -10.05 -10.76
C LEU A 146 -13.40 -11.02 -11.73
N PRO A 147 -13.69 -11.00 -13.04
CA PRO A 147 -13.14 -11.98 -13.98
C PRO A 147 -11.61 -12.06 -13.91
N ARG A 148 -11.04 -13.28 -14.02
CA ARG A 148 -9.58 -13.55 -13.92
C ARG A 148 -8.70 -12.60 -14.74
N LYS A 149 -9.16 -12.19 -15.91
CA LYS A 149 -8.41 -11.27 -16.80
C LYS A 149 -8.28 -9.88 -16.18
N GLU A 150 -9.36 -9.36 -15.61
CA GLU A 150 -9.37 -8.07 -14.92
C GLU A 150 -8.61 -8.14 -13.60
N LEU A 151 -8.75 -9.26 -12.86
CA LEU A 151 -7.93 -9.50 -11.65
C LEU A 151 -6.44 -9.57 -11.98
N ALA A 152 -6.05 -10.25 -13.05
CA ALA A 152 -4.66 -10.36 -13.47
C ALA A 152 -4.09 -8.99 -13.88
N ASP A 153 -4.87 -8.19 -14.60
CA ASP A 153 -4.49 -6.83 -15.01
C ASP A 153 -4.32 -5.89 -13.80
N ILE A 154 -5.19 -6.02 -12.77
CA ILE A 154 -5.12 -5.20 -11.54
C ILE A 154 -3.99 -5.66 -10.61
N ARG A 155 -3.79 -6.98 -10.47
CA ARG A 155 -2.75 -7.59 -9.60
C ARG A 155 -1.33 -7.39 -10.14
N GLY A 156 -1.22 -7.21 -11.45
CA GLY A 156 0.05 -7.02 -12.14
C GLY A 156 1.10 -8.10 -11.80
N GLU A 157 2.35 -7.78 -12.10
CA GLU A 157 3.45 -8.72 -11.85
C GLU A 157 3.82 -8.83 -10.36
N MET A 158 3.55 -7.77 -9.57
CA MET A 158 3.98 -7.67 -8.17
C MET A 158 3.36 -8.73 -7.26
N TYR A 159 2.14 -9.17 -7.57
CA TYR A 159 1.44 -10.22 -6.81
C TYR A 159 2.19 -11.56 -6.79
N ASN A 160 3.04 -11.84 -7.80
CA ASN A 160 3.83 -13.06 -7.83
C ASN A 160 4.94 -13.10 -6.75
N TYR A 161 5.30 -11.94 -6.22
CA TYR A 161 6.37 -11.78 -5.23
C TYR A 161 5.86 -11.82 -3.78
N THR A 162 4.58 -12.13 -3.53
CA THR A 162 3.99 -12.23 -2.18
C THR A 162 3.71 -13.67 -1.75
N TYR A 163 3.72 -13.94 -0.45
CA TYR A 163 3.10 -15.14 0.10
C TYR A 163 1.58 -15.07 -0.09
N LYS A 164 0.96 -16.21 -0.40
CA LYS A 164 -0.47 -16.31 -0.77
C LYS A 164 -1.07 -17.53 -0.07
N PRO A 165 -1.39 -17.43 1.23
CA PRO A 165 -2.00 -18.53 1.95
C PRO A 165 -3.31 -18.94 1.29
N GLN A 166 -3.62 -20.23 1.27
CA GLN A 166 -4.85 -20.80 0.71
C GLN A 166 -5.92 -21.07 1.78
N SER A 167 -5.56 -20.91 3.07
CA SER A 167 -6.49 -21.06 4.19
C SER A 167 -6.12 -20.14 5.36
N ILE A 168 -7.00 -20.04 6.36
CA ILE A 168 -6.72 -19.31 7.61
C ILE A 168 -5.56 -19.97 8.37
N GLU A 169 -5.48 -21.30 8.38
CA GLU A 169 -4.39 -22.05 9.03
C GLU A 169 -3.04 -21.73 8.39
N GLU A 170 -2.97 -21.72 7.05
CA GLU A 170 -1.74 -21.37 6.35
C GLU A 170 -1.36 -19.89 6.60
N LEU A 171 -2.34 -19.00 6.63
CA LEU A 171 -2.14 -17.59 6.98
C LEU A 171 -1.56 -17.45 8.40
N VAL A 172 -2.09 -18.17 9.38
CA VAL A 172 -1.59 -18.18 10.76
C VAL A 172 -0.17 -18.73 10.84
N GLU A 173 0.15 -19.81 10.12
CA GLU A 173 1.50 -20.38 10.11
C GLU A 173 2.54 -19.45 9.47
N LEU A 174 2.19 -18.76 8.38
CA LEU A 174 3.04 -17.73 7.79
C LEU A 174 3.22 -16.54 8.76
N ALA A 175 2.14 -16.10 9.42
CA ALA A 175 2.19 -15.03 10.42
C ALA A 175 3.10 -15.38 11.60
N LYS A 176 3.03 -16.62 12.12
CA LYS A 176 3.94 -17.10 13.18
C LYS A 176 5.40 -17.04 12.73
N LYS A 177 5.70 -17.55 11.53
CA LYS A 177 7.07 -17.50 10.97
C LYS A 177 7.57 -16.05 10.86
N ALA A 178 6.74 -15.14 10.36
CA ALA A 178 7.07 -13.71 10.25
C ALA A 178 7.29 -13.06 11.63
N TYR A 179 6.42 -13.32 12.60
CA TYR A 179 6.55 -12.82 13.97
C TYR A 179 7.85 -13.27 14.65
N MET A 180 8.25 -14.52 14.42
CA MET A 180 9.51 -15.10 14.90
C MET A 180 10.73 -14.57 14.13
N GLY A 181 10.56 -13.84 13.03
CA GLY A 181 11.64 -13.35 12.17
C GLY A 181 12.21 -14.40 11.23
N ASN A 182 11.49 -15.51 11.04
CA ASN A 182 11.92 -16.69 10.28
C ASN A 182 11.27 -16.78 8.88
N LEU A 183 10.43 -15.82 8.50
CA LEU A 183 9.87 -15.74 7.15
C LEU A 183 10.76 -14.82 6.28
N PRO A 184 11.52 -15.36 5.32
CA PRO A 184 12.29 -14.52 4.41
C PRO A 184 11.37 -13.80 3.42
N LEU A 185 11.91 -12.87 2.63
CA LEU A 185 11.20 -12.44 1.41
C LEU A 185 10.94 -13.64 0.51
N LYS A 186 9.75 -13.71 -0.10
CA LYS A 186 9.45 -14.75 -1.08
C LYS A 186 10.39 -14.69 -2.29
N VAL A 187 10.71 -13.48 -2.73
CA VAL A 187 11.69 -13.20 -3.77
C VAL A 187 12.43 -11.91 -3.38
N SER A 188 13.76 -11.91 -3.43
CA SER A 188 14.55 -10.69 -3.24
C SER A 188 15.02 -10.13 -4.60
N PRO A 189 15.34 -8.82 -4.67
CA PRO A 189 15.94 -8.24 -5.88
C PRO A 189 17.28 -8.89 -6.24
N ASP A 190 18.02 -9.41 -5.25
CA ASP A 190 19.30 -10.09 -5.47
C ASP A 190 19.12 -11.49 -6.07
N SER A 191 17.98 -12.14 -5.80
CA SER A 191 17.67 -13.49 -6.28
C SER A 191 16.82 -13.51 -7.56
N SER A 192 16.40 -12.35 -8.10
CA SER A 192 15.55 -12.27 -9.28
C SER A 192 15.90 -11.09 -10.18
N ALA A 193 16.51 -11.37 -11.33
CA ALA A 193 16.81 -10.37 -12.35
C ALA A 193 15.55 -9.65 -12.86
N LYS A 194 14.42 -10.38 -12.93
CA LYS A 194 13.13 -9.83 -13.37
C LYS A 194 12.61 -8.79 -12.38
N LEU A 195 12.60 -9.13 -11.09
CA LEU A 195 12.21 -8.21 -10.02
C LEU A 195 13.16 -7.02 -9.95
N LYS A 196 14.47 -7.25 -10.06
CA LYS A 196 15.48 -6.17 -10.07
C LYS A 196 15.23 -5.19 -11.21
N LYS A 197 14.97 -5.68 -12.42
CA LYS A 197 14.63 -4.85 -13.59
C LYS A 197 13.32 -4.08 -13.36
N LEU A 198 12.28 -4.74 -12.86
CA LEU A 198 11.00 -4.09 -12.55
C LEU A 198 11.16 -2.94 -11.55
N LEU A 199 11.91 -3.17 -10.46
CA LEU A 199 12.17 -2.15 -9.45
C LEU A 199 13.05 -1.00 -9.98
N SER A 200 14.01 -1.31 -10.85
CA SER A 200 14.84 -0.30 -11.52
C SER A 200 14.00 0.57 -12.47
N ASP A 201 13.23 -0.05 -13.37
CA ASP A 201 12.51 0.64 -14.44
C ASP A 201 11.41 1.58 -13.90
N TYR A 202 10.66 1.12 -12.89
CA TYR A 202 9.49 1.86 -12.39
C TYR A 202 9.76 2.66 -11.11
N TYR A 203 10.73 2.25 -10.30
CA TYR A 203 10.95 2.82 -8.97
C TYR A 203 12.36 3.38 -8.77
N GLY A 204 13.24 3.24 -9.76
CA GLY A 204 14.63 3.71 -9.71
C GLY A 204 15.46 3.01 -8.63
N TYR A 205 15.13 1.77 -8.27
CA TYR A 205 15.84 1.01 -7.23
C TYR A 205 16.98 0.16 -7.83
N PRO A 206 18.17 0.11 -7.19
CA PRO A 206 18.55 0.87 -6.00
C PRO A 206 18.72 2.35 -6.31
N LYS A 207 18.29 3.22 -5.38
CA LYS A 207 18.46 4.68 -5.52
C LYS A 207 19.82 5.09 -4.98
N GLU A 208 20.60 5.80 -5.78
CA GLU A 208 21.84 6.46 -5.33
C GLU A 208 21.54 7.74 -4.55
N GLU A 209 20.59 8.56 -5.02
CA GLU A 209 20.13 9.78 -4.35
C GLU A 209 18.59 9.78 -4.19
N PRO A 210 18.03 10.45 -3.17
CA PRO A 210 16.59 10.62 -3.03
C PRO A 210 15.97 11.29 -4.26
N SER A 211 14.83 10.79 -4.76
CA SER A 211 14.15 11.39 -5.92
C SER A 211 13.78 12.86 -5.70
N SER A 212 13.44 13.24 -4.46
CA SER A 212 13.20 14.65 -4.08
C SER A 212 14.43 15.54 -4.30
N TRP A 213 15.62 15.00 -4.05
CA TRP A 213 16.89 15.71 -4.25
C TRP A 213 17.22 15.87 -5.74
N ILE A 214 17.03 14.82 -6.53
CA ILE A 214 17.20 14.85 -8.00
C ILE A 214 16.24 15.90 -8.60
N LEU A 215 14.97 15.89 -8.16
CA LEU A 215 13.98 16.87 -8.60
C LEU A 215 14.34 18.30 -8.17
N ALA A 216 14.76 18.50 -6.91
CA ALA A 216 15.18 19.80 -6.42
C ALA A 216 16.35 20.38 -7.24
N LYS A 217 17.39 19.57 -7.52
CA LYS A 217 18.52 19.96 -8.38
C LYS A 217 18.06 20.37 -9.78
N ARG A 218 17.13 19.61 -10.38
CA ARG A 218 16.59 19.90 -11.72
C ARG A 218 15.78 21.19 -11.73
N ILE A 219 14.91 21.40 -10.74
CA ILE A 219 14.12 22.63 -10.61
C ILE A 219 15.05 23.84 -10.44
N ASP A 220 16.05 23.73 -9.58
CA ASP A 220 17.03 24.78 -9.32
C ASP A 220 17.86 25.12 -10.58
N ALA A 221 18.27 24.12 -11.37
CA ALA A 221 18.92 24.32 -12.66
C ALA A 221 18.02 25.08 -13.65
N LEU A 222 16.75 24.67 -13.79
CA LEU A 222 15.77 25.33 -14.67
C LEU A 222 15.53 26.79 -14.25
N ILE A 223 15.46 27.08 -12.95
CA ILE A 223 15.32 28.44 -12.43
C ILE A 223 16.54 29.29 -12.78
N ARG A 224 17.76 28.75 -12.62
CA ARG A 224 19.00 29.45 -12.97
C ARG A 224 19.08 29.75 -14.46
N ASP A 225 18.75 28.79 -15.31
CA ASP A 225 18.81 28.96 -16.76
C ASP A 225 17.79 29.99 -17.23
N LYS A 226 16.57 29.97 -16.69
CA LYS A 226 15.57 31.01 -16.95
C LYS A 226 16.05 32.40 -16.55
N LYS A 227 16.67 32.55 -15.38
CA LYS A 227 17.25 33.83 -14.93
C LYS A 227 18.36 34.31 -15.87
N LYS A 228 19.24 33.40 -16.33
CA LYS A 228 20.29 33.74 -17.32
C LYS A 228 19.69 34.25 -18.62
N ILE A 229 18.66 33.59 -19.15
CA ILE A 229 17.97 34.01 -20.38
C ILE A 229 17.35 35.40 -20.21
N ILE A 230 16.64 35.64 -19.11
CA ILE A 230 16.04 36.95 -18.81
C ILE A 230 17.13 38.04 -18.73
N ASN A 231 18.22 37.78 -18.02
CA ASN A 231 19.33 38.74 -17.91
C ASN A 231 19.99 39.02 -19.26
N LEU A 232 20.13 38.00 -20.13
CA LEU A 232 20.68 38.16 -21.47
C LEU A 232 19.78 39.05 -22.34
N LEU A 233 18.45 38.85 -22.27
CA LEU A 233 17.48 39.66 -23.01
C LEU A 233 17.49 41.13 -22.54
N ILE A 234 17.52 41.37 -21.23
CA ILE A 234 17.65 42.73 -20.66
C ILE A 234 18.94 43.40 -21.13
N PHE A 235 20.06 42.67 -21.14
CA PHE A 235 21.34 43.19 -21.59
C PHE A 235 21.34 43.55 -23.09
N LEU A 236 20.74 42.72 -23.93
CA LEU A 236 20.60 42.99 -25.36
C LEU A 236 19.74 44.23 -25.64
N ASP A 237 18.62 44.38 -24.92
CA ASP A 237 17.72 45.53 -25.05
C ASP A 237 18.42 46.84 -24.63
N LEU A 238 19.10 46.83 -23.49
CA LEU A 238 19.91 47.96 -23.01
C LEU A 238 20.99 48.37 -24.01
N ARG A 239 21.68 47.41 -24.63
CA ARG A 239 22.72 47.69 -25.63
C ARG A 239 22.12 48.34 -26.88
N THR A 240 20.99 47.83 -27.35
CA THR A 240 20.26 48.38 -28.51
C THR A 240 19.80 49.82 -28.24
N MET A 241 19.31 50.10 -27.03
CA MET A 241 18.96 51.45 -26.59
C MET A 241 20.18 52.39 -26.52
N LEU A 242 21.33 51.89 -26.07
CA LEU A 242 22.58 52.65 -26.03
C LEU A 242 23.11 52.98 -27.43
N ASP A 243 23.05 52.03 -28.35
CA ASP A 243 23.46 52.20 -29.75
C ASP A 243 22.58 53.26 -30.44
N LEU A 244 21.25 53.22 -30.23
CA LEU A 244 20.31 54.24 -30.70
C LEU A 244 20.60 55.63 -30.11
N ALA A 245 20.82 55.72 -28.80
CA ALA A 245 21.17 56.99 -28.15
C ALA A 245 22.49 57.57 -28.66
N THR A 246 23.45 56.72 -29.02
CA THR A 246 24.75 57.13 -29.57
C THR A 246 24.60 57.61 -31.01
N MET A 247 23.77 56.96 -31.83
CA MET A 247 23.43 57.45 -33.17
C MET A 247 22.72 58.80 -33.13
N CYS A 248 21.78 59.01 -32.20
CA CYS A 248 21.09 60.29 -32.04
C CYS A 248 21.99 61.44 -31.54
N ARG A 249 23.12 61.16 -30.89
CA ARG A 249 24.10 62.18 -30.48
C ARG A 249 25.08 62.60 -31.57
N ASN A 250 25.17 61.82 -32.66
CA ASN A 250 26.07 62.07 -33.79
C ASN A 250 25.37 62.73 -34.99
N ILE A 251 24.17 63.28 -34.77
CA ILE A 251 23.40 64.14 -35.70
C ILE A 251 23.47 65.57 -35.17
#